data_AF-A0A162U8I7-F1
#
_entry.id   AF-A0A162U8I7-F1
#
_cell.length_a   1.000
_cell.length_b   1.000
_cell.length_c   1.000
_cell.angle_alpha   90.00
_cell.angle_beta   90.00
_cell.angle_gamma   90.00
#
_symmetry.space_group_name_H-M   'P 1'
#
loop_
_entity.id
_entity.type
_entity.pdbx_description
1 polymer ?
#
loop_
_entity_poly.entity_id
_entity_poly.type
_entity_poly.pdbx_seq_one_letter_code
_entity_poly.pdbx_strand_id
1 'polypeptide(L)'
;MLRTQQKRESLPEDHILFLTYLDKSYEQGTPTSIRPFTLVSWVKAHMVKESVSESFLPHSLRSAASTKAVFLGNSSNKVKTHVGWSLTSNSFEDYYYKPTRHHHASTHIQNSIFLLRRTVPLCNPKWKQQCSVSVQFIEKKSATAANFHKITEFQKIS
;
A
#
# COMPACT_ATOMS: atom_id res chain seq x y z
N MET A 1 -11.73 -18.61 -12.66
CA MET A 1 -12.53 -17.77 -13.59
C MET A 1 -13.81 -18.46 -14.12
N LEU A 2 -13.96 -19.78 -14.02
CA LEU A 2 -15.09 -20.53 -14.62
C LEU A 2 -16.50 -20.04 -14.23
N ARG A 3 -16.71 -19.59 -12.98
CA ARG A 3 -18.06 -19.28 -12.46
C ARG A 3 -18.78 -18.13 -13.19
N THR A 4 -18.06 -17.22 -13.85
CA THR A 4 -18.66 -16.09 -14.59
C THR A 4 -18.39 -16.13 -16.09
N GLN A 5 -17.79 -17.22 -16.59
CA GLN A 5 -17.41 -17.36 -17.99
C GLN A 5 -18.65 -17.34 -18.91
N GLN A 6 -19.69 -18.10 -18.56
CA GLN A 6 -20.96 -18.15 -19.30
C GLN A 6 -21.67 -16.79 -19.36
N LYS A 7 -21.42 -15.91 -18.39
CA LYS A 7 -21.98 -14.54 -18.36
C LYS A 7 -21.18 -13.55 -19.21
N ARG A 8 -20.00 -13.96 -19.71
CA ARG A 8 -19.10 -13.12 -20.53
C ARG A 8 -19.11 -13.50 -22.01
N GLU A 9 -19.61 -14.69 -22.36
CA GLU A 9 -19.67 -15.16 -23.76
C GLU A 9 -20.48 -14.24 -24.67
N SER A 10 -21.52 -13.59 -24.15
CA SER A 10 -22.38 -12.68 -24.91
C SER A 10 -21.92 -11.21 -24.87
N LEU A 11 -20.77 -10.91 -24.26
CA LEU A 11 -20.30 -9.54 -24.13
C LEU A 11 -19.47 -9.11 -25.35
N PRO A 12 -19.48 -7.81 -25.69
CA PRO A 12 -18.57 -7.23 -26.67
C PRO A 12 -17.10 -7.56 -26.36
N GLU A 13 -16.27 -7.62 -27.41
CA GLU A 13 -14.84 -7.91 -27.27
C GLU A 13 -14.11 -6.85 -26.42
N ASP A 14 -14.60 -5.61 -26.41
CA ASP A 14 -14.10 -4.48 -25.62
C ASP A 14 -14.72 -4.37 -24.21
N HIS A 15 -15.41 -5.42 -23.73
CA HIS A 15 -16.02 -5.39 -22.41
C HIS A 15 -14.98 -5.22 -21.29
N ILE A 16 -15.35 -4.47 -20.24
CA ILE A 16 -14.46 -4.25 -19.11
C ILE A 16 -14.59 -5.36 -18.06
N LEU A 17 -13.57 -5.51 -17.20
CA LEU A 17 -13.45 -6.60 -16.24
C LEU A 17 -14.66 -6.75 -15.30
N PHE A 18 -15.31 -5.64 -14.95
CA PHE A 18 -16.38 -5.59 -13.96
C PHE A 18 -17.75 -5.61 -14.62
N LEU A 19 -18.61 -6.50 -14.13
CA LEU A 19 -19.95 -6.74 -14.64
C LEU A 19 -21.00 -6.24 -13.66
N THR A 20 -22.10 -5.73 -14.19
CA THR A 20 -23.30 -5.38 -13.43
C THR A 20 -24.37 -6.47 -13.59
N TYR A 21 -25.37 -6.46 -12.70
CA TYR A 21 -26.55 -7.33 -12.79
C TYR A 21 -26.28 -8.84 -12.78
N LEU A 22 -25.22 -9.29 -12.09
CA LEU A 22 -24.87 -10.71 -12.02
C LEU A 22 -25.96 -11.59 -11.39
N ASP A 23 -26.72 -11.04 -10.44
CA ASP A 23 -27.75 -11.76 -9.67
C ASP A 23 -29.14 -11.76 -10.34
N LYS A 24 -29.30 -11.03 -11.46
CA LYS A 24 -30.55 -11.05 -12.22
C LYS A 24 -30.61 -12.32 -13.07
N SER A 25 -31.81 -12.89 -13.21
CA SER A 25 -32.03 -13.95 -14.19
C SER A 25 -31.80 -13.39 -15.60
N TYR A 26 -31.47 -14.26 -16.56
CA TYR A 26 -31.27 -13.84 -17.95
C TYR A 26 -32.49 -13.10 -18.53
N GLU A 27 -33.69 -13.41 -18.04
CA GLU A 27 -34.96 -12.77 -18.42
C GLU A 27 -35.10 -11.34 -17.87
N GLN A 28 -34.42 -11.02 -16.76
CA GLN A 28 -34.49 -9.72 -16.07
C GLN A 28 -33.37 -8.76 -16.50
N GLY A 29 -32.48 -9.21 -17.38
CA GLY A 29 -31.41 -8.41 -17.98
C GLY A 29 -30.12 -9.20 -18.16
N THR A 30 -29.47 -9.03 -19.29
CA THR A 30 -28.13 -9.60 -19.53
C THR A 30 -27.08 -8.85 -18.71
N PRO A 31 -26.05 -9.54 -18.18
CA PRO A 31 -24.90 -8.88 -17.58
C PRO A 31 -24.32 -7.86 -18.57
N THR A 32 -23.98 -6.67 -18.07
CA THR A 32 -23.33 -5.64 -18.89
C THR A 32 -22.08 -5.12 -18.20
N SER A 33 -21.17 -4.59 -19.02
CA SER A 33 -19.99 -3.87 -18.54
C SER A 33 -20.40 -2.71 -17.66
N ILE A 34 -19.77 -2.59 -16.49
CA ILE A 34 -19.97 -1.40 -15.65
C ILE A 34 -19.43 -0.16 -16.37
N ARG A 35 -19.96 1.02 -16.06
CA ARG A 35 -19.34 2.27 -16.52
C ARG A 35 -18.09 2.54 -15.66
N PRO A 36 -16.96 2.97 -16.25
CA PRO A 36 -15.76 3.32 -15.48
C PRO A 36 -16.03 4.32 -14.37
N PHE A 37 -16.92 5.29 -14.60
CA PHE A 37 -17.34 6.28 -13.61
C PHE A 37 -17.99 5.65 -12.37
N THR A 38 -18.83 4.62 -12.57
CA THR A 38 -19.48 3.91 -11.46
C THR A 38 -18.46 3.17 -10.62
N LEU A 39 -17.49 2.49 -11.26
CA LEU A 39 -16.39 1.84 -10.55
C LEU A 39 -15.58 2.85 -9.71
N VAL A 40 -15.23 3.99 -10.30
CA VAL A 40 -14.52 5.07 -9.60
C VAL A 40 -15.32 5.56 -8.40
N SER A 41 -16.64 5.74 -8.54
CA SER A 41 -17.52 6.16 -7.45
C SER A 41 -17.54 5.13 -6.31
N TRP A 42 -17.67 3.84 -6.62
CA TRP A 42 -17.64 2.78 -5.61
C TRP A 42 -16.30 2.70 -4.88
N VAL A 43 -15.19 2.77 -5.61
CA VAL A 43 -13.85 2.76 -5.00
C VAL A 43 -13.66 3.97 -4.09
N LYS A 44 -14.07 5.17 -4.52
CA LYS A 44 -14.03 6.37 -3.67
C LYS A 44 -14.87 6.20 -2.40
N ALA A 45 -16.10 5.69 -2.51
CA ALA A 45 -16.96 5.45 -1.35
C ALA A 45 -16.29 4.51 -0.33
N HIS A 46 -15.64 3.45 -0.80
CA HIS A 46 -14.87 2.55 0.06
C HIS A 46 -13.65 3.21 0.67
N MET A 47 -12.90 4.02 -0.08
CA MET A 47 -11.77 4.78 0.46
C MET A 47 -12.20 5.68 1.62
N VAL A 48 -13.29 6.44 1.45
CA VAL A 48 -13.84 7.31 2.49
C VAL A 48 -14.31 6.50 3.70
N LYS A 49 -14.97 5.37 3.47
CA LYS A 49 -15.39 4.45 4.54
C LYS A 49 -14.21 3.98 5.39
N GLU A 50 -13.06 3.73 4.77
CA GLU A 50 -11.81 3.36 5.45
C GLU A 50 -10.99 4.58 5.92
N SER A 51 -11.65 5.73 6.09
CA SER A 51 -11.04 6.99 6.58
C SER A 51 -9.89 7.53 5.71
N VAL A 52 -9.82 7.14 4.44
CA VAL A 52 -8.92 7.79 3.47
C VAL A 52 -9.53 9.13 3.05
N SER A 53 -8.71 10.18 3.02
CA SER A 53 -9.15 11.52 2.61
C SER A 53 -9.77 11.51 1.21
N GLU A 54 -10.88 12.22 1.04
CA GLU A 54 -11.57 12.42 -0.24
C GLU A 54 -10.70 13.08 -1.33
N SER A 55 -9.61 13.74 -0.93
CA SER A 55 -8.63 14.32 -1.85
C SER A 55 -7.89 13.27 -2.69
N PHE A 56 -7.84 12.01 -2.23
CA PHE A 56 -7.18 10.94 -2.96
C PHE A 56 -8.13 10.31 -3.99
N LEU A 57 -7.68 10.24 -5.23
CA LEU A 57 -8.38 9.55 -6.30
C LEU A 57 -8.09 8.03 -6.26
N PRO A 58 -8.97 7.19 -6.83
CA PRO A 58 -8.68 5.75 -7.00
C PRO A 58 -7.35 5.46 -7.67
N HIS A 59 -6.84 6.38 -8.49
CA HIS A 59 -5.52 6.28 -9.10
C HIS A 59 -4.38 6.16 -8.07
N SER A 60 -4.51 6.79 -6.90
CA SER A 60 -3.53 6.73 -5.80
C SER A 60 -3.32 5.30 -5.28
N LEU A 61 -4.33 4.42 -5.41
CA LEU A 61 -4.19 3.01 -5.06
C LEU A 61 -3.14 2.31 -5.91
N ARG A 62 -3.00 2.69 -7.19
CA ARG A 62 -1.97 2.13 -8.07
C ARG A 62 -0.58 2.47 -7.58
N SER A 63 -0.35 3.72 -7.14
CA SER A 63 0.93 4.14 -6.58
C SER A 63 1.21 3.49 -5.23
N ALA A 64 0.20 3.40 -4.36
CA ALA A 64 0.32 2.72 -3.07
C ALA A 64 0.66 1.22 -3.23
N ALA A 65 -0.05 0.51 -4.11
CA ALA A 65 0.18 -0.90 -4.41
C ALA A 65 1.56 -1.13 -5.04
N SER A 66 1.95 -0.30 -6.01
CA SER A 66 3.27 -0.32 -6.65
C SER A 66 4.40 -0.16 -5.63
N THR A 67 4.27 0.84 -4.75
CA THR A 67 5.23 1.09 -3.68
C THR A 67 5.29 -0.08 -2.71
N LYS A 68 4.14 -0.64 -2.33
CA LYS A 68 4.08 -1.80 -1.44
C LYS A 68 4.74 -3.04 -2.07
N ALA A 69 4.53 -3.28 -3.37
CA ALA A 69 5.14 -4.41 -4.06
C ALA A 69 6.68 -4.33 -4.04
N VAL A 70 7.24 -3.15 -4.30
CA VAL A 70 8.69 -2.92 -4.20
C VAL A 70 9.17 -3.03 -2.77
N PHE A 71 8.42 -2.48 -1.80
CA PHE A 71 8.74 -2.61 -0.38
C PHE A 71 8.79 -4.07 0.08
N LEU A 72 7.99 -4.95 -0.52
CA LEU A 72 8.01 -6.40 -0.29
C LEU A 72 9.13 -7.15 -1.04
N GLY A 73 10.07 -6.43 -1.67
CA GLY A 73 11.25 -7.01 -2.32
C GLY A 73 11.08 -7.33 -3.81
N ASN A 74 9.97 -6.96 -4.44
CA ASN A 74 9.82 -7.13 -5.88
C ASN A 74 10.63 -6.07 -6.64
N SER A 75 11.40 -6.49 -7.65
CA SER A 75 12.07 -5.55 -8.56
C SER A 75 11.05 -4.70 -9.32
N SER A 76 11.40 -3.45 -9.65
CA SER A 76 10.59 -2.57 -10.49
C SER A 76 10.22 -3.23 -11.83
N ASN A 77 11.14 -3.94 -12.47
CA ASN A 77 10.89 -4.63 -13.74
C ASN A 77 9.79 -5.69 -13.64
N LYS A 78 9.76 -6.48 -12.54
CA LYS A 78 8.68 -7.43 -12.27
C LYS A 78 7.34 -6.71 -12.08
N VAL A 79 7.32 -5.58 -11.37
CA VAL A 79 6.11 -4.77 -11.19
C VAL A 79 5.62 -4.19 -12.52
N LYS A 80 6.53 -3.63 -13.35
CA LYS A 80 6.23 -3.12 -14.70
C LYS A 80 5.64 -4.22 -15.59
N THR A 81 6.28 -5.39 -15.62
CA THR A 81 5.81 -6.54 -16.40
C THR A 81 4.42 -6.99 -15.97
N HIS A 82 4.17 -7.06 -14.67
CA HIS A 82 2.88 -7.49 -14.12
C HIS A 82 1.70 -6.61 -14.59
N VAL A 83 1.92 -5.31 -14.75
CA VAL A 83 0.88 -4.35 -15.16
C VAL A 83 0.94 -3.97 -16.64
N GLY A 84 1.78 -4.66 -17.43
CA GLY A 84 1.92 -4.42 -18.88
C GLY A 84 2.61 -3.11 -19.24
N TRP A 85 3.46 -2.56 -18.36
CA TRP A 85 4.25 -1.37 -18.67
C TRP A 85 5.52 -1.70 -19.44
N SER A 86 5.92 -0.75 -20.30
CA SER A 86 7.23 -0.80 -20.94
C SER A 86 8.34 -0.76 -19.89
N LEU A 87 9.31 -1.66 -20.03
CA LEU A 87 10.51 -1.68 -19.20
C LEU A 87 11.42 -0.47 -19.45
N THR A 88 11.35 0.12 -20.64
CA THR A 88 12.15 1.29 -21.02
C THR A 88 11.55 2.61 -20.56
N SER A 89 10.29 2.61 -20.12
CA SER A 89 9.62 3.82 -19.64
C SER A 89 9.94 4.09 -18.17
N ASN A 90 10.11 5.36 -17.84
CA ASN A 90 10.26 5.85 -16.46
C ASN A 90 8.92 6.15 -15.78
N SER A 91 7.77 5.90 -16.44
CA SER A 91 6.45 6.22 -15.88
C SER A 91 6.21 5.60 -14.50
N PHE A 92 6.78 4.41 -14.25
CA PHE A 92 6.70 3.76 -12.95
C PHE A 92 7.38 4.60 -11.87
N GLU A 93 8.63 4.97 -12.10
CA GLU A 93 9.48 5.73 -11.20
C GLU A 93 8.89 7.13 -10.96
N ASP A 94 8.41 7.78 -12.02
CA ASP A 94 7.93 9.17 -11.98
C ASP A 94 6.57 9.29 -11.28
N TYR A 95 5.62 8.40 -11.60
CA TYR A 95 4.22 8.56 -11.20
C TYR A 95 3.75 7.55 -10.13
N TYR A 96 4.29 6.33 -10.13
CA TYR A 96 3.72 5.22 -9.35
C TYR A 96 4.56 4.78 -8.16
N TYR A 97 5.88 4.91 -8.23
CA TYR A 97 6.76 4.60 -7.14
C TYR A 97 6.89 5.81 -6.20
N LYS A 98 6.30 5.70 -5.00
CA LYS A 98 6.28 6.75 -3.98
C LYS A 98 6.82 6.20 -2.66
N PRO A 99 8.14 5.93 -2.56
CA PRO A 99 8.72 5.39 -1.34
C PRO A 99 8.44 6.35 -0.17
N THR A 100 7.91 5.82 0.93
CA THR A 100 7.57 6.56 2.16
C THR A 100 8.78 7.20 2.86
N ARG A 101 9.98 7.10 2.27
CA ARG A 101 11.25 7.56 2.84
C ARG A 101 12.10 8.25 1.77
N HIS A 102 11.59 9.34 1.21
CA HIS A 102 12.37 10.23 0.33
C HIS A 102 13.64 10.82 0.99
N HIS A 103 13.91 10.49 2.26
CA HIS A 103 15.06 10.92 3.04
C HIS A 103 15.97 9.77 3.49
N HIS A 104 16.16 8.70 2.73
CA HIS A 104 17.16 7.68 3.12
C HIS A 104 18.55 8.27 3.40
N ALA A 105 18.98 9.31 2.67
CA ALA A 105 20.23 10.02 2.99
C ALA A 105 20.16 10.75 4.33
N SER A 106 19.15 11.59 4.57
CA SER A 106 19.03 12.35 5.82
C SER A 106 18.72 11.44 7.02
N THR A 107 17.88 10.42 6.87
CA THR A 107 17.61 9.41 7.90
C THR A 107 18.83 8.52 8.16
N HIS A 108 19.62 8.14 7.15
CA HIS A 108 20.88 7.44 7.36
C HIS A 108 21.92 8.34 8.06
N ILE A 109 22.02 9.61 7.65
CA ILE A 109 22.88 10.62 8.30
C ILE A 109 22.43 10.82 9.75
N GLN A 110 21.15 11.08 10.01
CA GLN A 110 20.58 11.21 11.35
C GLN A 110 20.83 9.94 12.18
N ASN A 111 20.53 8.75 11.64
CA ASN A 111 20.80 7.50 12.32
C ASN A 111 22.30 7.33 12.61
N SER A 112 23.20 7.68 11.69
CA SER A 112 24.65 7.64 11.95
C SER A 112 25.06 8.61 13.07
N ILE A 113 24.54 9.84 13.07
CA ILE A 113 24.79 10.85 14.11
C ILE A 113 24.31 10.38 15.50
N PHE A 114 23.12 9.77 15.57
CA PHE A 114 22.51 9.34 16.83
C PHE A 114 22.93 7.94 17.29
N LEU A 115 23.35 7.06 16.38
CA LEU A 115 23.92 5.74 16.71
C LEU A 115 25.39 5.85 17.15
N LEU A 116 26.17 6.82 16.64
CA LEU A 116 27.53 7.11 17.12
C LEU A 116 27.56 7.58 18.60
N ARG A 117 26.47 8.15 19.12
CA ARG A 117 26.39 8.57 20.53
C ARG A 117 26.13 7.44 21.53
N ARG A 118 25.82 6.21 21.08
CA ARG A 118 25.55 5.08 21.99
C ARG A 118 26.80 4.31 22.44
N THR A 119 27.98 4.54 21.84
CA THR A 119 29.20 3.77 22.16
C THR A 119 30.34 4.60 22.73
N VAL A 120 30.16 5.88 23.06
CA VAL A 120 31.16 6.62 23.84
C VAL A 120 30.69 6.73 25.28
N PRO A 121 31.18 5.90 26.22
CA PRO A 121 31.09 6.26 27.62
C PRO A 121 31.95 7.51 27.78
N LEU A 122 31.32 8.69 27.86
CA LEU A 122 31.96 9.89 28.36
C LEU A 122 32.14 9.72 29.87
N CYS A 123 33.04 8.85 30.28
CA CYS A 123 33.54 8.80 31.64
C CYS A 123 35.05 9.00 31.58
N ASN A 124 35.46 10.26 31.75
CA ASN A 124 36.85 10.60 32.01
C ASN A 124 37.24 10.01 33.39
N PRO A 125 38.29 9.18 33.49
CA PRO A 125 38.59 8.43 34.73
C PRO A 125 39.02 9.29 35.92
N LYS A 126 39.16 10.62 35.76
CA LYS A 126 39.66 11.52 36.81
C LYS A 126 38.62 12.15 37.73
N TRP A 127 37.33 11.91 37.52
CA TRP A 127 36.29 12.49 38.39
C TRP A 127 35.31 11.42 38.86
N LYS A 128 35.67 10.76 39.96
CA LYS A 128 34.70 10.01 40.76
C LYS A 128 33.90 10.99 41.61
N GLN A 129 32.93 11.68 41.02
CA GLN A 129 31.73 12.11 41.72
C GLN A 129 30.70 12.69 40.73
N GLN A 130 29.48 12.18 40.86
CA GLN A 130 28.23 12.58 40.17
C GLN A 130 28.11 12.31 38.67
N CYS A 131 27.60 11.11 38.36
CA CYS A 131 26.66 10.92 37.25
C CYS A 131 25.32 10.48 37.85
N SER A 132 24.55 11.45 38.35
CA SER A 132 23.10 11.27 38.55
C SER A 132 22.39 12.16 37.54
N VAL A 133 22.10 11.62 36.36
CA VAL A 133 21.04 12.16 35.51
C VAL A 133 20.13 10.99 35.16
N SER A 134 19.12 10.79 36.01
CA SER A 134 17.96 9.97 35.70
C SER A 134 17.20 10.67 34.56
N VAL A 135 17.45 10.29 33.31
CA VAL A 135 16.53 10.63 32.23
C VAL A 135 15.37 9.64 32.33
N GLN A 136 14.30 10.06 32.99
CA GLN A 136 13.03 9.35 32.89
C GLN A 136 12.57 9.39 31.43
N PHE A 137 12.57 8.23 30.79
CA PHE A 137 11.88 8.02 29.54
C PHE A 137 10.38 8.11 29.84
N ILE A 138 9.72 9.21 29.46
CA ILE A 138 8.26 9.23 29.41
C ILE A 138 7.87 8.33 28.24
N GLU A 139 7.61 7.07 28.57
CA GLU A 139 6.90 6.14 27.72
C GLU A 139 5.46 6.68 27.57
N LYS A 140 5.20 7.48 26.54
CA LYS A 140 3.81 7.65 26.08
C LYS A 140 3.38 6.31 25.48
N LYS A 141 2.82 5.45 26.34
CA LYS A 141 1.92 4.37 25.92
C LYS A 141 0.71 5.03 25.25
N SER A 142 0.76 5.18 23.92
CA SER A 142 -0.47 5.32 23.15
C SER A 142 -1.09 3.93 23.06
N ALA A 143 -2.10 3.73 23.91
CA ALA A 143 -3.00 2.59 23.84
C ALA A 143 -3.88 2.75 22.60
N THR A 144 -3.52 2.11 21.49
CA THR A 144 -4.49 1.64 20.49
C THR A 144 -3.92 0.41 19.78
N ALA A 145 -3.68 -0.65 20.56
CA ALA A 145 -3.49 -2.00 20.04
C ALA A 145 -4.72 -2.82 20.40
N ALA A 146 -5.77 -2.67 19.60
CA ALA A 146 -6.84 -3.65 19.47
C ALA A 146 -7.41 -3.54 18.05
N ASN A 147 -7.49 -4.68 17.37
CA ASN A 147 -8.02 -4.88 16.01
C ASN A 147 -7.08 -4.64 14.83
N PHE A 148 -5.99 -5.40 14.75
CA PHE A 148 -5.49 -5.90 13.46
C PHE A 148 -5.01 -7.35 13.60
N HIS A 149 -5.97 -8.24 13.89
CA HIS A 149 -5.80 -9.67 13.71
C HIS A 149 -7.01 -10.19 12.92
N LYS A 150 -6.84 -10.25 11.59
CA LYS A 150 -7.52 -11.13 10.62
C LYS A 150 -7.44 -10.54 9.20
N ILE A 151 -6.26 -10.55 8.59
CA ILE A 151 -6.17 -10.62 7.11
C ILE A 151 -4.93 -11.46 6.77
N THR A 152 -5.03 -12.78 6.96
CA THR A 152 -4.07 -13.74 6.38
C THR A 152 -4.73 -15.11 6.28
N GLU A 153 -5.74 -15.24 5.42
CA GLU A 153 -6.11 -16.51 4.79
C GLU A 153 -6.94 -16.22 3.55
N PHE A 154 -6.29 -16.16 2.39
CA PHE A 154 -6.94 -16.34 1.10
C PHE A 154 -5.92 -16.78 0.05
N GLN A 155 -5.24 -17.91 0.30
CA GLN A 155 -4.61 -18.74 -0.74
C GLN A 155 -4.56 -20.19 -0.26
N LYS A 156 -5.67 -20.92 -0.42
CA LYS A 156 -5.71 -22.39 -0.51
C LYS A 156 -7.11 -22.87 -0.95
N ILE A 157 -7.50 -22.52 -2.18
CA ILE A 157 -8.43 -23.34 -2.96
C ILE A 157 -7.96 -23.24 -4.43
N SER A 158 -7.18 -24.24 -4.83
CA SER A 158 -6.99 -24.69 -6.21
C SER A 158 -6.82 -26.19 -6.15
#